data_AF-A0A497R6F4-F1
#
_entry.id   AF-A0A497R6F4-F1
#
_cell.length_a   1.000
_cell.length_b   1.000
_cell.length_c   1.000
_cell.angle_alpha   90.00
_cell.angle_beta   90.00
_cell.angle_gamma   90.00
#
_symmetry.space_group_name_H-M   'P 1'
#
loop_
_entity.id
_entity.type
_entity.pdbx_description
1 polymer ?
#
loop_
_entity_poly.entity_id
_entity_poly.type
_entity_poly.pdbx_seq_one_letter_code
_entity_poly.pdbx_strand_id
1 'polypeptide(L)'
;MLLVANHPRAKGEVYNIKSYDLTQREYFTFYADACGGCYPKRSVPVWLAYLFAWFKELTTPKGKEVLVSRNRIRRFTNTRLLDTTKIETELGFTPEHTDAKTVISEAVRWLIDNGYLPLTS
;
A
#
# COMPACT_ATOMS: atom_id res chain seq x y z
N MET A 1 7.45 7.68 14.68
CA MET A 1 8.77 8.33 14.57
C MET A 1 9.30 8.87 15.90
N LEU A 2 8.46 9.39 16.80
CA LEU A 2 8.90 9.94 18.10
C LEU A 2 9.66 8.94 18.98
N LEU A 3 9.26 7.66 18.99
CA LEU A 3 9.95 6.59 19.74
C LEU A 3 11.42 6.42 19.33
N VAL A 4 11.69 6.39 18.03
CA VAL A 4 13.05 6.23 17.48
C VAL A 4 13.93 7.46 17.78
N ALA A 5 13.33 8.66 17.78
CA ALA A 5 14.07 9.90 18.03
C ALA A 5 14.57 10.02 19.49
N ASN A 6 13.85 9.42 20.44
CA ASN A 6 14.11 9.61 21.87
C ASN A 6 14.74 8.39 22.55
N HIS A 7 14.85 7.25 21.86
CA HIS A 7 15.32 6.01 22.48
C HIS A 7 16.83 5.79 22.27
N PRO A 8 17.64 5.66 23.33
CA PRO A 8 19.10 5.54 23.21
C PRO A 8 19.57 4.35 22.36
N ARG A 9 18.83 3.24 22.38
CA ARG A 9 19.15 2.04 21.57
C ARG A 9 18.80 2.17 20.09
N ALA A 10 18.05 3.20 19.70
CA ALA A 10 17.65 3.39 18.31
C ALA A 10 18.74 4.02 17.43
N LYS A 11 19.83 4.53 18.02
CA LYS A 11 20.88 5.24 17.29
C LYS A 11 21.67 4.26 16.41
N GLY A 12 21.59 4.46 15.10
CA GLY A 12 22.28 3.63 14.10
C GLY A 12 21.49 2.39 13.67
N GLU A 13 20.31 2.17 14.25
CA GLU A 13 19.47 1.01 13.96
C GLU A 13 18.41 1.33 12.90
N VAL A 14 18.09 0.32 12.09
CA VAL A 14 16.98 0.37 11.13
C VAL A 14 15.84 -0.51 11.65
N TYR A 15 14.63 0.06 11.63
CA TYR A 15 13.40 -0.60 12.08
C TYR A 15 12.34 -0.56 10.99
N ASN A 16 11.66 -1.69 10.76
CA ASN A 16 10.45 -1.71 9.97
C ASN A 16 9.25 -1.34 10.85
N ILE A 17 8.30 -0.62 10.28
CA ILE A 17 7.05 -0.24 10.95
C ILE A 17 5.91 -0.73 10.08
N LYS A 18 4.98 -1.45 10.70
CA LYS A 18 3.79 -1.99 10.06
C LYS A 18 2.71 -2.16 11.14
N SER A 19 1.47 -1.87 10.77
CA SER A 19 0.32 -2.03 11.68
C SER A 19 -0.38 -3.39 11.52
N TYR A 20 -0.38 -3.92 10.29
CA TYR A 20 -1.01 -5.19 9.94
C TYR A 20 -0.39 -5.75 8.66
N ASP A 21 -0.47 -7.07 8.49
CA ASP A 21 -0.12 -7.74 7.23
C ASP A 21 -1.28 -7.69 6.25
N LEU A 22 -0.97 -7.33 5.01
CA LEU A 22 -1.98 -7.20 3.97
C LEU A 22 -1.37 -7.50 2.61
N THR A 23 -1.98 -8.41 1.87
CA THR A 23 -1.65 -8.62 0.46
C THR A 23 -2.20 -7.48 -0.38
N GLN A 24 -1.60 -7.25 -1.55
CA GLN A 24 -2.11 -6.25 -2.50
C GLN A 24 -3.56 -6.56 -2.93
N ARG A 25 -3.90 -7.86 -3.02
CA ARG A 25 -5.26 -8.29 -3.34
C ARG A 25 -6.23 -7.86 -2.24
N GLU A 26 -5.95 -8.17 -0.98
CA GLU A 26 -6.82 -7.81 0.15
C GLU A 26 -6.97 -6.30 0.27
N TYR A 27 -5.89 -5.55 0.09
CA TYR A 27 -5.94 -4.08 0.05
C TYR A 27 -6.97 -3.58 -0.97
N PHE A 28 -6.85 -3.99 -2.23
CA PHE A 28 -7.80 -3.55 -3.26
C PHE A 28 -9.22 -4.09 -3.04
N THR A 29 -9.37 -5.28 -2.46
CA THR A 29 -10.68 -5.81 -2.07
C THR A 29 -11.32 -4.94 -0.99
N PHE A 30 -10.63 -4.59 0.09
CA PHE A 30 -11.19 -3.75 1.14
C PHE A 30 -11.53 -2.34 0.66
N TYR A 31 -10.72 -1.77 -0.24
CA TYR A 31 -11.05 -0.51 -0.91
C TYR A 31 -12.30 -0.63 -1.79
N ALA A 32 -12.42 -1.70 -2.58
CA ALA A 32 -13.59 -1.91 -3.43
C ALA A 32 -14.86 -2.12 -2.58
N ASP A 33 -14.78 -2.89 -1.48
CA ASP A 33 -15.87 -3.06 -0.51
C ASP A 33 -16.32 -1.70 0.03
N ALA A 34 -15.38 -0.84 0.44
CA ALA A 34 -15.66 0.47 1.01
C ALA A 34 -16.25 1.46 -0.02
N CYS A 35 -15.94 1.30 -1.31
CA CYS A 35 -16.47 2.09 -2.42
C CYS A 35 -17.72 1.47 -3.07
N GLY A 36 -18.50 0.64 -2.37
CA GLY A 36 -19.75 0.09 -2.91
C GLY A 36 -19.59 -1.14 -3.83
N GLY A 37 -18.49 -1.89 -3.72
CA GLY A 37 -18.31 -3.18 -4.39
C GLY A 37 -17.77 -3.09 -5.82
N CYS A 38 -16.96 -2.08 -6.14
CA CYS A 38 -16.40 -1.88 -7.48
C CYS A 38 -15.17 -2.77 -7.76
N TYR A 39 -15.37 -4.08 -7.88
CA TYR A 39 -14.26 -5.01 -8.13
C TYR A 39 -13.79 -5.00 -9.59
N PRO A 40 -12.46 -5.16 -9.83
CA PRO A 40 -11.94 -5.40 -11.17
C PRO A 40 -12.48 -6.73 -11.73
N LYS A 41 -13.21 -6.66 -12.85
CA LYS A 41 -13.83 -7.83 -13.50
C LYS A 41 -12.89 -8.66 -14.36
N ARG A 42 -11.65 -8.19 -14.57
CA ARG A 42 -10.68 -8.79 -15.51
C ARG A 42 -9.31 -8.86 -14.86
N SER A 43 -8.63 -9.98 -15.09
CA SER A 43 -7.22 -10.17 -14.74
C SER A 43 -6.36 -10.12 -16.00
N VAL A 44 -5.16 -9.58 -15.89
CA VAL A 44 -4.18 -9.54 -16.98
C VAL A 44 -2.99 -10.40 -16.56
N PRO A 45 -2.51 -11.32 -17.42
CA PRO A 45 -1.31 -12.08 -17.13
C PRO A 45 -0.11 -11.17 -16.87
N VAL A 46 0.71 -11.50 -15.86
CA VAL A 46 1.83 -10.65 -15.42
C VAL A 46 2.80 -10.35 -16.57
N TRP A 47 3.13 -11.35 -17.40
CA TRP A 47 4.03 -11.16 -18.54
C TRP A 47 3.52 -10.11 -19.54
N LEU A 48 2.20 -10.07 -19.78
CA LEU A 48 1.59 -9.11 -20.69
C LEU A 48 1.62 -7.70 -20.11
N ALA A 49 1.41 -7.58 -18.79
CA ALA A 49 1.59 -6.31 -18.10
C ALA A 49 3.05 -5.81 -18.21
N TYR A 50 4.04 -6.70 -18.05
CA TYR A 50 5.46 -6.34 -18.20
C TYR A 50 5.80 -5.85 -19.61
N LEU A 51 5.27 -6.48 -20.66
CA LEU A 51 5.44 -6.03 -22.04
C LEU A 51 4.85 -4.63 -22.26
N PHE A 52 3.63 -4.39 -21.76
CA PHE A 52 3.00 -3.08 -21.86
C PHE A 52 3.79 -2.00 -21.10
N ALA A 53 4.28 -2.32 -19.89
CA ALA A 53 5.11 -1.42 -19.12
C ALA A 53 6.44 -1.10 -19.81
N TRP A 54 7.09 -2.09 -20.43
CA TRP A 54 8.30 -1.88 -21.21
C TRP A 54 8.06 -0.92 -22.37
N PHE A 55 6.96 -1.11 -23.11
CA PHE A 55 6.56 -0.18 -24.19
C PHE A 55 6.28 1.23 -23.67
N LYS A 56 5.61 1.36 -22.52
CA LYS A 56 5.33 2.66 -21.89
C LYS A 56 6.60 3.36 -21.41
N GLU A 57 7.55 2.64 -20.83
CA GLU A 57 8.84 3.20 -20.42
C GLU A 57 9.63 3.77 -21.62
N LEU A 58 9.54 3.15 -22.79
CA LEU A 58 10.22 3.61 -24.00
C LEU A 58 9.51 4.78 -24.70
N THR A 59 8.18 4.81 -24.68
CA THR A 59 7.37 5.80 -25.41
C THR A 59 7.00 7.01 -24.58
N THR A 60 7.13 6.96 -23.26
CA THR A 60 6.84 8.11 -22.40
C THR A 60 7.96 9.15 -22.56
N PRO A 61 7.62 10.42 -22.90
CA PRO A 61 8.61 11.48 -23.01
C PRO A 61 9.40 11.68 -21.71
N LYS A 62 10.67 12.04 -21.83
CA LYS A 62 11.51 12.42 -20.67
C LYS A 62 10.83 13.55 -19.89
N GLY A 63 10.81 13.42 -18.56
CA GLY A 63 10.16 14.38 -17.66
C GLY A 63 8.68 14.13 -17.41
N LYS A 64 8.04 13.16 -18.08
CA LYS A 64 6.68 12.71 -17.75
C LYS A 64 6.70 11.45 -16.91
N GLU A 65 5.75 11.35 -15.98
CA GLU A 65 5.59 10.17 -15.13
C GLU A 65 5.05 8.98 -15.93
N VAL A 66 5.76 7.86 -15.85
CA VAL A 66 5.28 6.58 -16.42
C VAL A 66 4.29 5.95 -15.45
N LEU A 67 3.00 6.05 -15.75
CA LEU A 67 1.93 5.51 -14.90
C LEU A 67 2.01 3.99 -14.70
N VAL A 68 2.46 3.26 -15.73
CA VAL A 68 2.63 1.81 -15.73
C VAL A 68 4.06 1.46 -16.12
N SER A 69 4.89 1.15 -15.12
CA SER A 69 6.30 0.76 -15.29
C SER A 69 6.55 -0.65 -14.76
N ARG A 70 7.63 -1.28 -15.21
CA ARG A 70 8.03 -2.63 -14.78
C ARG A 70 8.28 -2.66 -13.28
N ASN A 71 8.82 -1.57 -12.73
CA ASN A 71 8.99 -1.40 -11.28
C ASN A 71 7.66 -1.36 -10.52
N ARG A 72 6.63 -0.71 -11.05
CA ARG A 72 5.28 -0.71 -10.45
C ARG A 72 4.69 -2.10 -10.47
N ILE A 73 4.77 -2.80 -11.61
CA ILE A 73 4.26 -4.17 -11.71
C ILE A 73 4.95 -5.07 -10.69
N ARG A 74 6.29 -5.05 -10.62
CA ARG A 74 7.05 -5.81 -9.63
C ARG A 74 6.63 -5.51 -8.19
N ARG A 75 6.29 -4.26 -7.89
CA ARG A 75 5.80 -3.86 -6.57
C ARG A 75 4.41 -4.43 -6.27
N PHE A 76 3.50 -4.43 -7.25
CA PHE A 76 2.14 -4.93 -7.06
C PHE A 76 2.02 -6.46 -7.11
N THR A 77 2.93 -7.15 -7.81
CA THR A 77 2.92 -8.62 -7.87
C THR A 77 3.55 -9.27 -6.63
N ASN A 78 4.32 -8.52 -5.83
CA ASN A 78 5.03 -9.05 -4.68
C ASN A 78 4.38 -8.57 -3.38
N THR A 79 3.88 -9.50 -2.57
CA THR A 79 3.50 -9.20 -1.20
C THR A 79 4.76 -8.92 -0.38
N ARG A 80 4.82 -7.76 0.27
CA ARG A 80 5.91 -7.41 1.18
C ARG A 80 5.41 -7.56 2.61
N LEU A 81 5.69 -8.72 3.19
CA LEU A 81 5.54 -8.93 4.63
C LEU A 81 6.82 -8.40 5.28
N LEU A 82 6.69 -7.37 6.11
CA LEU A 82 7.80 -6.78 6.85
C LEU A 82 7.80 -7.33 8.27
N ASP A 83 8.97 -7.75 8.75
CA ASP A 83 9.15 -8.16 10.13
C ASP A 83 9.29 -6.93 11.04
N THR A 84 8.39 -6.82 12.02
CA THR A 84 8.33 -5.76 13.04
C THR A 84 8.83 -6.21 14.42
N THR A 85 9.27 -7.46 14.57
CA THR A 85 9.72 -8.02 15.86
C THR A 85 10.78 -7.15 16.53
N LYS A 86 11.70 -6.59 15.75
CA LYS A 86 12.77 -5.74 16.26
C LYS A 86 12.26 -4.46 16.93
N ILE A 87 11.28 -3.77 16.33
CA ILE A 87 10.78 -2.51 16.90
C ILE A 87 9.88 -2.76 18.11
N GLU A 88 9.14 -3.86 18.11
CA GLU A 88 8.29 -4.29 19.22
C GLU A 88 9.14 -4.65 20.45
N THR A 89 10.21 -5.42 20.25
CA THR A 89 11.07 -5.89 21.34
C THR A 89 11.99 -4.79 21.89
N GLU A 90 12.57 -3.96 21.02
CA GLU A 90 13.57 -2.97 21.45
C GLU A 90 12.95 -1.65 21.91
N LEU A 91 11.87 -1.22 21.25
CA LEU A 91 11.24 0.08 21.49
C LEU A 91 9.84 -0.03 22.12
N GLY A 92 9.31 -1.25 22.32
CA GLY A 92 7.97 -1.44 22.86
C GLY A 92 6.87 -0.92 21.92
N PHE A 93 7.16 -0.78 20.63
CA PHE A 93 6.18 -0.26 19.68
C PHE A 93 4.99 -1.21 19.57
N THR A 94 3.78 -0.68 19.73
CA THR A 94 2.54 -1.42 19.52
C THR A 94 1.66 -0.61 18.58
N PRO A 95 1.19 -1.17 17.44
CA PRO A 95 0.31 -0.46 16.55
C PRO A 95 -1.07 -0.28 17.21
N GLU A 96 -1.61 0.94 17.13
CA GLU A 96 -2.93 1.27 17.68
C GLU A 96 -4.05 0.56 16.89
N HIS A 97 -3.90 0.49 15.57
CA HIS A 97 -4.86 -0.17 14.70
C HIS A 97 -4.27 -1.48 14.17
N THR A 98 -4.96 -2.59 14.42
CA THR A 98 -4.55 -3.93 13.98
C THR A 98 -5.45 -4.50 12.90
N ASP A 99 -6.64 -3.92 12.68
CA ASP A 99 -7.58 -4.35 11.65
C ASP A 99 -7.48 -3.45 10.40
N ALA A 100 -6.85 -4.00 9.36
CA ALA A 100 -6.70 -3.36 8.07
C ALA A 100 -8.04 -2.95 7.43
N LYS A 101 -9.07 -3.80 7.55
CA LYS A 101 -10.34 -3.60 6.86
C LYS A 101 -11.09 -2.41 7.44
N THR A 102 -11.14 -2.32 8.76
CA THR A 102 -11.78 -1.19 9.46
C THR A 102 -11.07 0.12 9.14
N VAL A 103 -9.74 0.17 9.26
CA VAL A 103 -8.95 1.39 8.97
C VAL A 103 -9.16 1.88 7.54
N ILE A 104 -9.10 0.97 6.57
CA ILE A 104 -9.32 1.32 5.15
C ILE A 104 -10.75 1.83 4.94
N SER A 105 -11.75 1.19 5.53
CA SER A 105 -13.14 1.59 5.40
C SER A 105 -13.40 2.98 6.01
N GLU A 106 -12.82 3.28 7.17
CA GLU A 106 -12.91 4.58 7.82
C GLU A 106 -12.23 5.68 6.99
N ALA A 107 -11.05 5.39 6.44
CA ALA A 107 -10.33 6.32 5.58
C ALA A 107 -11.12 6.65 4.30
N VAL A 108 -11.74 5.64 3.67
CA VAL A 108 -12.59 5.83 2.48
C VAL A 108 -13.84 6.64 2.84
N ARG A 109 -14.51 6.34 3.95
CA ARG A 109 -15.67 7.13 4.41
C ARG A 109 -15.30 8.59 4.62
N TRP A 110 -14.18 8.85 5.29
CA TRP A 110 -13.70 10.22 5.48
C TRP A 110 -13.48 10.94 4.15
N LEU A 111 -12.90 10.27 3.15
CA LEU A 111 -12.73 10.86 1.81
C LEU A 111 -14.05 11.18 1.11
N ILE A 112 -15.07 10.33 1.29
CA ILE A 112 -16.41 10.54 0.75
C ILE A 112 -17.10 11.71 1.47
N ASP A 113 -17.08 11.72 2.80
CA ASP A 113 -17.73 12.74 3.63
C ASP A 113 -17.17 14.15 3.35
N ASN A 114 -15.90 14.23 2.96
CA ASN A 114 -15.23 15.48 2.59
C ASN A 114 -15.28 15.80 1.09
N GLY A 115 -15.99 15.00 0.28
CA GLY A 115 -16.20 15.25 -1.15
C GLY A 115 -14.97 15.01 -2.04
N TYR A 116 -13.94 14.31 -1.53
CA TYR A 116 -12.77 13.93 -2.32
C TYR A 116 -13.01 12.69 -3.20
N LEU A 117 -13.98 11.86 -2.82
CA LEU A 117 -14.46 10.73 -3.62
C LEU A 117 -15.96 10.84 -3.86
N PRO A 118 -16.45 10.58 -5.09
CA PRO A 118 -17.87 10.51 -5.34
C PRO A 118 -18.48 9.28 -4.62
N LEU A 119 -19.69 9.43 -4.08
CA LEU A 119 -20.52 8.29 -3.68
C LEU A 119 -20.81 7.45 -4.93
N THR A 120 -20.18 6.30 -5.04
CA THR A 120 -20.52 5.31 -6.07
C THR A 120 -21.80 4.61 -5.64
N SER A 121 -22.92 5.00 -6.27
CA SER A 121 -24.24 4.35 -6.15
C SER A 121 -24.31 3.04 -6.91
#